data_AF-A0A7S4N304-F1
#
_entry.id   AF-A0A7S4N304-F1
#
_cell.length_a   1.000
_cell.length_b   1.000
_cell.length_c   1.000
_cell.angle_alpha   90.00
_cell.angle_beta   90.00
_cell.angle_gamma   90.00
#
_symmetry.space_group_name_H-M   'P 1'
#
loop_
_entity.id
_entity.type
_entity.pdbx_description
1 polymer ?
#
loop_
_entity_poly.entity_id
_entity_poly.type
_entity_poly.pdbx_seq_one_letter_code
_entity_poly.pdbx_strand_id
1 'polypeptide(L)'
;YVHVTGPEATILMNKEHVRLLKLWHTPNHKIVHDLSSETNMDLSFLHPVTTLIITLRRNEEIDNSSSSSGSSNAGYGSGTYPGTAQAMPNSVAKGYFNYHGDGVTPRQGKPGVSVELEHISLTINGQERHPSLGKGIETYYLKNRLMPMLHSNTSDVERTKLMLAGNHGHKQLHAEAALNGAKNIFVFPFSLAPEGTNPSGAVNFSKVSHAKLNLKWKNPVGWGTSDNMRIDVHAIYYNWLQIKDGRALLSFA
;
A
#
# COMPACT_ATOMS: atom_id res chain seq x y z
N TYR A 1 -11.32 12.19 -25.58
CA TYR A 1 -10.63 13.14 -26.47
C TYR A 1 -11.02 14.55 -26.07
N VAL A 2 -10.07 15.48 -26.09
CA VAL A 2 -10.34 16.90 -25.82
C VAL A 2 -10.23 17.65 -27.14
N HIS A 3 -11.30 18.32 -27.55
CA HIS A 3 -11.30 19.15 -28.74
C HIS A 3 -10.90 20.57 -28.36
N VAL A 4 -9.85 21.08 -29.00
CA VAL A 4 -9.32 22.44 -28.80
C VAL A 4 -9.65 23.31 -30.01
N THR A 5 -9.62 24.62 -29.81
CA THR A 5 -9.88 25.59 -30.89
C THR A 5 -8.75 25.58 -31.93
N GLY A 6 -9.03 26.01 -33.16
CA GLY A 6 -8.03 26.07 -34.24
C GLY A 6 -6.71 26.77 -33.84
N PRO A 7 -6.75 27.99 -33.26
CA PRO A 7 -5.55 28.67 -32.80
C PRO A 7 -4.77 27.90 -31.71
N GLU A 8 -5.49 27.30 -30.76
CA GLU A 8 -4.87 26.50 -29.69
C GLU A 8 -4.21 25.23 -30.23
N ALA A 9 -4.86 24.55 -31.19
CA ALA A 9 -4.28 23.39 -31.88
C ALA A 9 -2.96 23.74 -32.58
N THR A 10 -2.91 24.87 -33.29
CA THR A 10 -1.68 25.35 -33.94
C THR A 10 -0.57 25.61 -32.93
N ILE A 11 -0.90 26.20 -31.77
CA ILE A 11 0.07 26.42 -30.69
C ILE A 11 0.55 25.10 -30.10
N LEU A 12 -0.35 24.15 -29.86
CA LEU A 12 -0.03 22.84 -29.31
C LEU A 12 0.86 22.03 -30.27
N MET A 13 0.65 22.14 -31.58
CA MET A 13 1.43 21.42 -32.58
C MET A 13 2.82 22.04 -32.83
N ASN A 14 2.92 23.36 -32.85
CA ASN A 14 4.13 24.05 -33.29
C ASN A 14 5.08 24.47 -32.16
N LYS A 15 4.60 24.54 -30.91
CA LYS A 15 5.45 24.85 -29.76
C LYS A 15 5.96 23.60 -29.08
N GLU A 16 7.18 23.67 -28.58
CA GLU A 16 7.70 22.66 -27.66
C GLU A 16 6.96 22.73 -26.33
N HIS A 17 6.58 21.58 -25.79
CA HIS A 17 5.91 21.48 -24.50
C HIS A 17 6.80 20.76 -23.50
N VAL A 18 6.92 21.33 -22.31
CA VAL A 18 7.55 20.68 -21.17
C VAL A 18 6.49 20.53 -20.08
N ARG A 19 6.23 19.30 -19.65
CA ARG A 19 5.22 18.97 -18.65
C ARG A 19 5.89 18.25 -17.48
N LEU A 20 5.63 18.73 -16.26
CA LEU A 20 6.01 18.01 -15.05
C LEU A 20 5.02 16.85 -14.87
N LEU A 21 5.52 15.62 -14.84
CA LEU A 21 4.74 14.43 -14.57
C LEU A 21 5.10 13.87 -13.20
N LYS A 22 4.10 13.25 -12.58
CA LYS A 22 4.24 12.43 -11.39
C LYS A 22 4.13 10.97 -11.82
N LEU A 23 5.23 10.23 -11.70
CA LEU A 23 5.37 8.84 -12.12
C LEU A 23 5.57 7.94 -10.90
N TRP A 24 5.33 6.66 -11.08
CA TRP A 24 5.42 5.65 -10.02
C TRP A 24 6.52 4.66 -10.37
N HIS A 25 7.35 4.31 -9.40
CA HIS A 25 8.42 3.32 -9.53
C HIS A 25 8.21 2.22 -8.48
N THR A 26 8.28 0.97 -8.92
CA THR A 26 8.27 -0.21 -8.03
C THR A 26 9.59 -0.98 -8.15
N PRO A 27 10.71 -0.48 -7.60
CA PRO A 27 11.99 -1.16 -7.76
C PRO A 27 12.18 -2.32 -6.78
N ASN A 28 11.65 -2.19 -5.55
CA ASN A 28 12.13 -3.02 -4.46
C ASN A 28 10.97 -3.78 -3.80
N HIS A 29 11.10 -5.10 -3.81
CA HIS A 29 10.31 -6.00 -2.97
C HIS A 29 11.26 -6.88 -2.17
N LYS A 30 10.85 -7.25 -0.96
CA LYS A 30 11.59 -8.16 -0.09
C LYS A 30 10.63 -9.22 0.44
N ILE A 31 11.01 -10.48 0.26
CA ILE A 31 10.31 -11.62 0.88
C ILE A 31 11.02 -11.94 2.20
N VAL A 32 10.26 -12.07 3.27
CA VAL A 32 10.71 -12.37 4.62
C VAL A 32 10.10 -13.72 5.01
N HIS A 33 10.97 -14.70 5.23
CA HIS A 33 10.59 -16.07 5.62
C HIS A 33 10.41 -16.19 7.13
N ASP A 34 11.26 -15.52 7.90
CA ASP A 34 11.16 -15.43 9.35
C ASP A 34 11.14 -13.97 9.77
N LEU A 35 10.07 -13.59 10.48
CA LEU A 35 9.95 -12.28 11.08
C LEU A 35 10.85 -12.24 12.31
N SER A 36 12.08 -11.77 12.13
CA SER A 36 12.88 -11.27 13.24
C SER A 36 12.29 -9.95 13.77
N SER A 37 12.74 -9.47 14.93
CA SER A 37 12.24 -8.21 15.52
C SER A 37 12.41 -6.99 14.60
N GLU A 38 13.31 -7.06 13.63
CA GLU A 38 13.64 -5.96 12.73
C GLU A 38 13.89 -6.45 11.30
N THR A 39 13.39 -5.74 10.29
CA THR A 39 13.64 -6.05 8.89
C THR A 39 14.17 -4.81 8.17
N ASN A 40 15.36 -4.96 7.59
CA ASN A 40 16.04 -3.92 6.84
C ASN A 40 15.90 -4.13 5.33
N MET A 41 15.68 -3.06 4.58
CA MET A 41 15.55 -3.06 3.13
C MET A 41 16.27 -1.86 2.54
N ASP A 42 17.19 -2.13 1.62
CA ASP A 42 17.90 -1.07 0.93
C ASP A 42 17.00 -0.47 -0.16
N LEU A 43 17.01 0.86 -0.23
CA LEU A 43 16.21 1.64 -1.17
C LEU A 43 17.14 2.27 -2.21
N SER A 44 16.85 1.99 -3.47
CA SER A 44 17.55 2.53 -4.64
C SER A 44 16.54 3.18 -5.57
N PHE A 45 16.48 4.50 -5.57
CA PHE A 45 15.67 5.28 -6.51
C PHE A 45 16.56 6.30 -7.23
N LEU A 46 16.22 6.65 -8.46
CA LEU A 46 17.04 7.53 -9.30
C LEU A 46 16.45 8.94 -9.47
N HIS A 47 15.29 9.22 -8.88
CA HIS A 47 14.54 10.45 -9.13
C HIS A 47 14.18 11.19 -7.84
N PRO A 48 13.73 12.45 -7.93
CA PRO A 48 13.13 13.18 -6.81
C PRO A 48 11.82 12.51 -6.35
N VAL A 49 11.89 11.77 -5.25
CA VAL A 49 10.76 11.03 -4.68
C VAL A 49 9.96 11.95 -3.75
N THR A 50 8.65 12.02 -3.97
CA THR A 50 7.72 12.78 -3.12
C THR A 50 7.16 11.96 -1.98
N THR A 51 6.98 10.66 -2.19
CA THR A 51 6.28 9.78 -1.25
C THR A 51 6.74 8.35 -1.44
N LEU A 52 6.96 7.63 -0.35
CA LEU A 52 7.04 6.17 -0.35
C LEU A 52 5.70 5.58 0.08
N ILE A 53 5.27 4.54 -0.62
CA ILE A 53 4.12 3.72 -0.26
C ILE A 53 4.66 2.33 0.01
N ILE A 54 4.50 1.86 1.24
CA ILE A 54 4.95 0.57 1.71
C ILE A 54 3.73 -0.32 1.85
N THR A 55 3.75 -1.49 1.26
CA THR A 55 2.68 -2.48 1.38
C THR A 55 3.20 -3.76 1.97
N LEU A 56 2.44 -4.34 2.91
CA LEU A 56 2.71 -5.64 3.50
C LEU A 56 1.63 -6.62 3.08
N ARG A 57 2.03 -7.77 2.56
CA ARG A 57 1.11 -8.80 2.10
C ARG A 57 1.72 -10.18 2.23
N ARG A 58 0.91 -11.23 2.32
CA ARG A 58 1.46 -12.58 2.28
C ARG A 58 1.83 -12.92 0.85
N ASN A 59 2.91 -13.67 0.66
CA ASN A 59 3.36 -14.03 -0.69
C ASN A 59 2.33 -14.91 -1.43
N GLU A 60 1.64 -15.79 -0.69
CA GLU A 60 0.55 -16.64 -1.21
C GLU A 60 -0.66 -15.85 -1.74
N GLU A 61 -0.85 -14.60 -1.34
CA GLU A 61 -1.97 -13.76 -1.82
C GLU A 61 -1.71 -13.19 -3.23
N ILE A 62 -0.47 -13.27 -3.71
CA ILE A 62 -0.05 -12.77 -5.04
C ILE A 62 0.04 -13.92 -6.04
N ASP A 63 0.31 -15.13 -5.57
CA ASP A 63 0.42 -16.28 -6.43
C ASP A 63 -0.95 -16.68 -6.98
N ASN A 64 -1.07 -16.63 -8.30
CA ASN A 64 -2.24 -17.09 -9.06
C ASN A 64 -2.37 -18.63 -9.06
N SER A 65 -1.60 -19.34 -8.26
CA SER A 65 -1.65 -20.80 -8.21
C SER A 65 -3.00 -21.23 -7.64
N SER A 66 -3.84 -21.81 -8.50
CA SER A 66 -5.13 -22.42 -8.19
C SER A 66 -5.05 -23.64 -7.27
N SER A 67 -3.89 -23.94 -6.69
CA SER A 67 -3.67 -25.04 -5.77
C SER A 67 -4.10 -24.66 -4.35
N SER A 68 -5.35 -24.25 -4.18
CA SER A 68 -6.00 -24.34 -2.88
C SER A 68 -6.32 -25.82 -2.60
N SER A 69 -5.32 -26.62 -2.26
CA SER A 69 -5.52 -27.88 -1.53
C SER A 69 -5.84 -27.61 -0.06
N GLY A 70 -6.74 -26.64 0.18
CA GLY A 70 -7.35 -26.43 1.48
C GLY A 70 -8.44 -27.48 1.65
N SER A 71 -8.09 -28.62 2.23
CA SER A 71 -9.09 -29.55 2.77
C SER A 71 -9.91 -28.79 3.82
N SER A 72 -11.12 -28.41 3.48
CA SER A 72 -12.11 -27.96 4.46
C SER A 72 -12.50 -29.16 5.30
N ASN A 73 -11.78 -29.43 6.39
CA ASN A 73 -12.35 -30.16 7.51
C ASN A 73 -13.33 -29.19 8.19
N ALA A 74 -14.52 -29.08 7.60
CA ALA A 74 -15.68 -28.50 8.27
C ALA A 74 -16.10 -29.47 9.39
N GLY A 75 -15.36 -29.42 10.49
CA GLY A 75 -15.84 -29.95 11.77
C GLY A 75 -16.94 -29.02 12.29
N TYR A 76 -18.13 -29.12 11.69
CA TYR A 76 -19.35 -28.57 12.27
C TYR A 76 -20.38 -29.69 12.37
N GLY A 77 -20.61 -30.09 13.63
CA GLY A 77 -21.80 -30.75 14.17
C GLY A 77 -22.53 -31.74 13.28
N SER A 78 -22.41 -33.03 13.62
CA SER A 78 -23.47 -34.00 13.41
C SER A 78 -24.78 -33.46 13.97
N GLY A 79 -25.64 -32.98 13.08
CA GLY A 79 -26.98 -32.50 13.36
C GLY A 79 -27.89 -32.94 12.22
N THR A 80 -28.55 -34.07 12.44
CA THR A 80 -29.46 -34.74 11.51
C THR A 80 -30.64 -33.85 11.13
N TYR A 81 -30.59 -33.17 9.98
CA TYR A 81 -31.78 -32.67 9.29
C TYR A 81 -31.62 -32.81 7.75
N PRO A 82 -32.56 -33.46 7.05
CA PRO A 82 -32.50 -33.66 5.62
C PRO A 82 -33.16 -32.45 4.93
N GLY A 83 -32.35 -31.50 4.48
CA GLY A 83 -32.81 -30.37 3.70
C GLY A 83 -31.63 -29.81 2.93
N THR A 84 -31.61 -30.06 1.63
CA THR A 84 -30.63 -29.62 0.61
C THR A 84 -29.84 -28.36 0.98
N ALA A 85 -28.68 -28.53 1.60
CA ALA A 85 -27.67 -27.50 1.67
C ALA A 85 -27.04 -27.36 0.27
N GLN A 86 -27.56 -26.43 -0.53
CA GLN A 86 -26.84 -25.97 -1.71
C GLN A 86 -25.49 -25.44 -1.24
N ALA A 87 -24.43 -26.13 -1.65
CA ALA A 87 -23.07 -25.68 -1.47
C ALA A 87 -22.96 -24.27 -2.04
N MET A 88 -22.91 -23.25 -1.18
CA MET A 88 -22.60 -21.91 -1.64
C MET A 88 -21.19 -21.96 -2.24
N PRO A 89 -20.99 -21.44 -3.47
CA PRO A 89 -19.68 -21.40 -4.08
C PRO A 89 -18.76 -20.62 -3.16
N ASN A 90 -17.67 -21.27 -2.76
CA ASN A 90 -16.66 -20.78 -1.84
C ASN A 90 -15.91 -19.59 -2.48
N SER A 91 -16.56 -18.43 -2.50
CA SER A 91 -16.05 -17.13 -2.96
C SER A 91 -15.01 -16.55 -2.00
N VAL A 92 -14.69 -17.26 -0.91
CA VAL A 92 -13.68 -16.89 0.09
C VAL A 92 -12.25 -17.27 -0.37
N ALA A 93 -12.11 -18.14 -1.37
CA ALA A 93 -10.81 -18.67 -1.80
C ALA A 93 -10.06 -17.82 -2.85
N LYS A 94 -10.64 -16.71 -3.33
CA LYS A 94 -9.96 -15.79 -4.24
C LYS A 94 -10.09 -14.37 -3.71
N GLY A 95 -9.00 -13.88 -3.17
CA GLY A 95 -8.80 -12.50 -2.74
C GLY A 95 -8.97 -11.54 -3.90
N TYR A 96 -10.21 -11.22 -4.24
CA TYR A 96 -10.52 -9.86 -4.68
C TYR A 96 -10.13 -8.92 -3.54
N PHE A 97 -9.72 -7.69 -3.87
CA PHE A 97 -9.30 -6.57 -3.01
C PHE A 97 -10.12 -6.27 -1.73
N ASN A 98 -11.11 -7.10 -1.38
CA ASN A 98 -11.96 -7.04 -0.20
C ASN A 98 -11.38 -7.73 1.04
N TYR A 99 -10.27 -8.46 0.94
CA TYR A 99 -9.65 -9.08 2.12
C TYR A 99 -8.25 -8.52 2.41
N HIS A 100 -8.24 -7.36 3.06
CA HIS A 100 -7.06 -6.83 3.74
C HIS A 100 -7.34 -6.94 5.24
N GLY A 101 -6.63 -7.85 5.90
CA GLY A 101 -6.91 -8.29 7.26
C GLY A 101 -7.23 -7.17 8.23
N ASP A 102 -8.08 -7.45 9.20
CA ASP A 102 -8.43 -6.65 10.37
C ASP A 102 -7.24 -6.21 11.26
N GLY A 103 -5.99 -6.49 10.87
CA GLY A 103 -4.80 -6.43 11.71
C GLY A 103 -4.52 -7.75 12.43
N VAL A 104 -5.37 -8.77 12.25
CA VAL A 104 -5.28 -10.13 12.78
C VAL A 104 -5.65 -11.08 11.64
N THR A 105 -4.72 -11.36 10.72
CA THR A 105 -4.92 -12.30 9.59
C THR A 105 -5.89 -13.45 9.94
N PRO A 106 -7.12 -13.52 9.41
CA PRO A 106 -7.91 -14.71 9.51
C PRO A 106 -7.42 -15.62 8.40
N ARG A 107 -6.41 -16.39 8.76
CA ARG A 107 -6.56 -17.80 8.47
C ARG A 107 -7.29 -18.40 9.65
N GLN A 108 -8.51 -18.83 9.38
CA GLN A 108 -9.33 -19.71 10.20
C GLN A 108 -8.65 -21.10 10.29
N GLY A 109 -7.43 -21.14 10.84
CA GLY A 109 -6.56 -22.33 10.82
C GLY A 109 -5.55 -22.39 11.97
N LYS A 110 -5.12 -21.26 12.54
CA LYS A 110 -4.51 -21.19 13.87
C LYS A 110 -4.87 -19.87 14.55
N PRO A 111 -5.71 -19.86 15.60
CA PRO A 111 -5.94 -18.64 16.38
C PRO A 111 -4.64 -18.22 17.06
N GLY A 112 -4.25 -16.95 16.95
CA GLY A 112 -3.27 -16.33 17.85
C GLY A 112 -2.00 -15.70 17.26
N VAL A 113 -1.84 -15.62 15.93
CA VAL A 113 -0.67 -14.96 15.33
C VAL A 113 -1.10 -13.80 14.44
N SER A 114 -0.98 -12.57 14.95
CA SER A 114 -1.11 -11.34 14.16
C SER A 114 0.26 -10.72 13.92
N VAL A 115 0.59 -10.43 12.66
CA VAL A 115 1.76 -9.60 12.34
C VAL A 115 1.37 -8.15 12.48
N GLU A 116 1.96 -7.48 13.46
CA GLU A 116 1.79 -6.05 13.65
C GLU A 116 3.15 -5.36 13.48
N LEU A 117 3.23 -4.48 12.47
CA LEU A 117 4.35 -3.57 12.31
C LEU A 117 4.19 -2.43 13.33
N GLU A 118 5.20 -2.23 14.17
CA GLU A 118 5.18 -1.25 15.26
C GLU A 118 5.75 0.09 14.81
N HIS A 119 6.95 0.06 14.20
CA HIS A 119 7.68 1.27 13.81
C HIS A 119 8.26 1.17 12.40
N ILE A 120 8.32 2.31 11.72
CA ILE A 120 9.01 2.50 10.45
C ILE A 120 10.07 3.58 10.63
N SER A 121 11.33 3.24 10.34
CA SER A 121 12.43 4.19 10.32
C SER A 121 13.08 4.24 8.94
N LEU A 122 13.49 5.44 8.53
CA LEU A 122 14.19 5.67 7.27
C LEU A 122 15.53 6.30 7.58
N THR A 123 16.60 5.68 7.08
CA THR A 123 17.95 6.19 7.15
C THR A 123 18.41 6.59 5.76
N ILE A 124 19.01 7.77 5.65
CA ILE A 124 19.53 8.34 4.40
C ILE A 124 20.98 8.74 4.68
N ASN A 125 21.91 8.18 3.93
CA ASN A 125 23.36 8.39 4.08
C ASN A 125 23.85 8.17 5.53
N GLY A 126 23.33 7.14 6.19
CA GLY A 126 23.71 6.78 7.57
C GLY A 126 23.08 7.67 8.66
N GLN A 127 22.29 8.68 8.30
CA GLN A 127 21.55 9.51 9.26
C GLN A 127 20.08 9.11 9.26
N GLU A 128 19.51 8.97 10.46
CA GLU A 128 18.07 8.77 10.61
C GLU A 128 17.33 10.06 10.23
N ARG A 129 16.29 9.94 9.40
CA ARG A 129 15.49 11.11 8.98
C ARG A 129 14.74 11.75 10.14
N HIS A 130 14.41 10.97 11.17
CA HIS A 130 13.65 11.38 12.34
C HIS A 130 14.36 11.00 13.64
N PRO A 131 15.54 11.59 13.92
CA PRO A 131 16.41 11.13 15.02
C PRO A 131 15.78 11.36 16.40
N SER A 132 14.82 12.29 16.53
CA SER A 132 14.13 12.58 17.79
C SER A 132 13.19 11.47 18.25
N LEU A 133 12.84 10.53 17.37
CA LEU A 133 11.85 9.49 17.65
C LEU A 133 12.48 8.17 18.13
N GLY A 134 13.81 8.01 18.05
CA GLY A 134 14.62 6.92 18.63
C GLY A 134 14.35 5.49 18.13
N LYS A 135 13.10 5.17 17.81
CA LYS A 135 12.63 3.87 17.29
C LYS A 135 12.01 3.99 15.89
N GLY A 136 11.94 5.18 15.33
CA GLY A 136 11.21 5.49 14.09
C GLY A 136 9.81 6.04 14.35
N ILE A 137 9.03 6.19 13.29
CA ILE A 137 7.64 6.65 13.38
C ILE A 137 6.74 5.46 13.65
N GLU A 138 5.87 5.57 14.66
CA GLU A 138 4.85 4.58 14.96
C GLU A 138 3.87 4.41 13.79
N THR A 139 3.56 3.16 13.46
CA THR A 139 2.61 2.85 12.39
C THR A 139 1.20 3.34 12.68
N TYR A 140 0.80 3.34 13.94
CA TYR A 140 -0.47 3.89 14.39
C TYR A 140 -0.57 5.38 14.02
N TYR A 141 0.51 6.15 14.26
CA TYR A 141 0.58 7.56 13.91
C TYR A 141 0.51 7.77 12.39
N LEU A 142 1.24 6.96 11.60
CA LEU A 142 1.19 7.02 10.14
C LEU A 142 -0.23 6.81 9.60
N LYS A 143 -0.92 5.78 10.09
CA LYS A 143 -2.25 5.39 9.62
C LYS A 143 -3.36 6.32 10.08
N ASN A 144 -3.41 6.65 11.37
CA ASN A 144 -4.57 7.29 11.98
C ASN A 144 -4.46 8.82 12.04
N ARG A 145 -3.25 9.36 11.86
CA ARG A 145 -3.03 10.81 11.93
C ARG A 145 -2.44 11.34 10.65
N LEU A 146 -1.31 10.81 10.22
CA LEU A 146 -0.58 11.38 9.09
C LEU A 146 -1.30 11.15 7.76
N MET A 147 -1.83 9.95 7.50
CA MET A 147 -2.59 9.66 6.28
C MET A 147 -3.86 10.53 6.16
N PRO A 148 -4.77 10.56 7.16
CA PRO A 148 -5.91 11.48 7.24
C PRO A 148 -5.61 12.94 6.93
N MET A 149 -4.47 13.44 7.39
CA MET A 149 -4.12 14.84 7.26
C MET A 149 -3.53 15.20 5.90
N LEU A 150 -2.87 14.27 5.22
CA LEU A 150 -2.09 14.56 4.00
C LEU A 150 -2.73 14.00 2.72
N HIS A 151 -3.76 13.17 2.84
CA HIS A 151 -4.41 12.49 1.72
C HIS A 151 -5.91 12.78 1.66
N SER A 152 -6.36 13.30 0.52
CA SER A 152 -7.72 13.78 0.27
C SER A 152 -8.75 12.65 0.05
N ASN A 153 -8.80 11.67 0.95
CA ASN A 153 -9.91 10.69 1.00
C ASN A 153 -9.97 9.88 2.30
N THR A 154 -9.43 10.42 3.38
CA THR A 154 -9.25 9.67 4.63
C THR A 154 -9.96 10.30 5.82
N SER A 155 -10.82 11.31 5.59
CA SER A 155 -11.60 11.95 6.65
C SER A 155 -12.73 11.03 7.13
N ASP A 156 -12.86 10.89 8.45
CA ASP A 156 -13.93 10.10 9.07
C ASP A 156 -15.32 10.69 8.81
N VAL A 157 -15.41 11.98 8.46
CA VAL A 157 -16.67 12.68 8.19
C VAL A 157 -17.31 12.25 6.87
N GLU A 158 -16.53 12.08 5.79
CA GLU A 158 -17.06 11.55 4.53
C GLU A 158 -17.39 10.05 4.63
N ARG A 159 -16.63 9.31 5.45
CA ARG A 159 -16.90 7.90 5.78
C ARG A 159 -18.22 7.74 6.53
N THR A 160 -18.48 8.60 7.53
CA THR A 160 -19.73 8.60 8.31
C THR A 160 -20.93 8.97 7.44
N LYS A 161 -20.76 9.88 6.47
CA LYS A 161 -21.82 10.24 5.50
C LYS A 161 -22.18 9.08 4.55
N LEU A 162 -21.20 8.28 4.11
CA LEU A 162 -21.45 7.03 3.37
C LEU A 162 -22.16 5.95 4.22
N MET A 163 -22.01 5.99 5.55
CA MET A 163 -22.71 5.08 6.48
C MET A 163 -24.18 5.43 6.73
N LEU A 164 -24.63 6.65 6.42
CA LEU A 164 -26.00 7.10 6.74
C LEU A 164 -27.04 6.73 5.66
N ALA A 165 -26.64 6.08 4.57
CA ALA A 165 -27.54 5.62 3.51
C ALA A 165 -28.00 4.15 3.65
N GLY A 166 -27.53 3.43 4.68
CA GLY A 166 -27.85 2.01 4.90
C GLY A 166 -28.71 1.78 6.14
N ASN A 167 -30.01 2.07 6.04
CA ASN A 167 -30.97 1.68 7.06
C ASN A 167 -31.23 0.17 6.93
N HIS A 168 -30.66 -0.63 7.86
CA HIS A 168 -31.16 -1.90 8.43
C HIS A 168 -30.02 -2.89 8.80
N GLY A 169 -29.91 -3.20 10.09
CA GLY A 169 -29.60 -4.55 10.57
C GLY A 169 -28.17 -5.10 10.60
N HIS A 170 -27.18 -4.57 9.86
CA HIS A 170 -25.80 -5.11 9.85
C HIS A 170 -24.76 -4.10 10.35
N LYS A 171 -24.86 -3.71 11.63
CA LYS A 171 -24.09 -2.59 12.21
C LYS A 171 -22.63 -2.87 12.59
N GLN A 172 -22.03 -3.99 12.21
CA GLN A 172 -20.64 -4.27 12.65
C GLN A 172 -19.68 -4.79 11.56
N LEU A 173 -20.18 -5.29 10.43
CA LEU A 173 -19.33 -5.93 9.41
C LEU A 173 -18.90 -5.02 8.25
N HIS A 174 -19.57 -3.89 8.03
CA HIS A 174 -19.31 -3.02 6.86
C HIS A 174 -18.60 -1.70 7.21
N ALA A 175 -18.59 -1.29 8.49
CA ALA A 175 -17.76 -0.18 8.97
C ALA A 175 -16.26 -0.54 8.87
N GLU A 176 -15.93 -1.80 9.18
CA GLU A 176 -14.57 -2.30 9.07
C GLU A 176 -14.16 -2.56 7.62
N ALA A 177 -15.07 -3.03 6.74
CA ALA A 177 -14.72 -3.39 5.36
C ALA A 177 -14.19 -2.22 4.51
N ALA A 178 -14.69 -1.00 4.68
CA ALA A 178 -14.20 0.19 3.95
C ALA A 178 -12.88 0.76 4.53
N LEU A 179 -12.60 0.48 5.80
CA LEU A 179 -11.34 0.81 6.49
C LEU A 179 -10.28 -0.30 6.35
N ASN A 180 -10.70 -1.53 6.05
CA ASN A 180 -9.85 -2.72 6.00
C ASN A 180 -8.88 -2.69 4.80
N GLY A 181 -9.27 -2.08 3.67
CA GLY A 181 -8.42 -2.01 2.47
C GLY A 181 -7.03 -1.38 2.66
N ALA A 182 -6.87 -0.52 3.67
CA ALA A 182 -5.63 0.20 3.96
C ALA A 182 -4.81 -0.39 5.11
N LYS A 183 -5.26 -1.49 5.74
CA LYS A 183 -4.67 -1.95 7.02
C LYS A 183 -3.22 -2.41 6.91
N ASN A 184 -2.69 -2.65 5.71
CA ASN A 184 -1.28 -2.95 5.47
C ASN A 184 -0.58 -2.01 4.49
N ILE A 185 -1.15 -0.82 4.26
CA ILE A 185 -0.57 0.23 3.43
C ILE A 185 -0.07 1.34 4.35
N PHE A 186 1.20 1.68 4.22
CA PHE A 186 1.83 2.76 4.98
C PHE A 186 2.35 3.80 4.00
N VAL A 187 2.03 5.05 4.27
CA VAL A 187 2.49 6.16 3.43
C VAL A 187 3.49 7.00 4.20
N PHE A 188 4.64 7.21 3.58
CA PHE A 188 5.74 7.99 4.13
C PHE A 188 6.02 9.18 3.20
N PRO A 189 5.47 10.36 3.49
CA PRO A 189 5.60 11.53 2.64
C PRO A 189 6.92 12.28 2.85
N PHE A 190 7.44 12.82 1.76
CA PHE A 190 8.49 13.83 1.72
C PHE A 190 7.93 15.21 1.36
N SER A 191 6.75 15.26 0.75
CA SER A 191 6.05 16.47 0.34
C SER A 191 4.94 16.86 1.32
N LEU A 192 4.59 18.14 1.36
CA LEU A 192 3.48 18.66 2.16
C LEU A 192 2.11 18.32 1.57
N ALA A 193 2.02 18.24 0.24
CA ALA A 193 0.81 17.91 -0.50
C ALA A 193 1.13 16.82 -1.54
N PRO A 194 1.22 15.54 -1.11
CA PRO A 194 1.66 14.44 -1.97
C PRO A 194 0.74 14.15 -3.15
N GLU A 195 -0.52 14.59 -3.10
CA GLU A 195 -1.50 14.43 -4.18
C GLU A 195 -1.61 15.66 -5.08
N GLY A 196 -1.07 16.80 -4.61
CA GLY A 196 -1.03 18.03 -5.39
C GLY A 196 -0.28 17.85 -6.71
N THR A 197 -0.78 18.51 -7.75
CA THR A 197 -0.07 18.66 -9.03
C THR A 197 1.17 19.51 -8.85
N ASN A 198 1.09 20.56 -8.03
CA ASN A 198 2.21 21.43 -7.70
C ASN A 198 3.21 20.74 -6.75
N PRO A 199 4.52 20.83 -7.03
CA PRO A 199 5.54 20.28 -6.16
C PRO A 199 5.58 21.01 -4.81
N SER A 200 5.54 20.24 -3.74
CA SER A 200 5.51 20.74 -2.35
C SER A 200 6.56 20.06 -1.47
N GLY A 201 7.65 19.60 -2.09
CA GLY A 201 8.76 18.89 -1.45
C GLY A 201 9.08 17.56 -2.15
N ALA A 202 10.35 17.17 -2.18
CA ALA A 202 10.82 15.87 -2.65
C ALA A 202 12.22 15.59 -2.09
N VAL A 203 12.58 14.32 -1.96
CA VAL A 203 13.95 13.88 -1.67
C VAL A 203 14.59 13.37 -2.94
N ASN A 204 15.75 13.91 -3.29
CA ASN A 204 16.48 13.50 -4.49
C ASN A 204 17.34 12.25 -4.22
N PHE A 205 16.79 11.07 -4.51
CA PHE A 205 17.50 9.81 -4.27
C PHE A 205 18.71 9.59 -5.21
N SER A 206 18.80 10.30 -6.35
CA SER A 206 20.03 10.26 -7.19
C SER A 206 21.28 10.80 -6.49
N LYS A 207 21.09 11.57 -5.42
CA LYS A 207 22.17 12.13 -4.58
C LYS A 207 22.36 11.36 -3.28
N VAL A 208 21.55 10.33 -3.05
CA VAL A 208 21.64 9.48 -1.87
C VAL A 208 22.45 8.24 -2.23
N SER A 209 23.59 8.05 -1.56
CA SER A 209 24.44 6.88 -1.78
C SER A 209 23.83 5.63 -1.13
N HIS A 210 23.25 5.79 0.06
CA HIS A 210 22.66 4.69 0.81
C HIS A 210 21.36 5.14 1.46
N ALA A 211 20.24 4.54 1.08
CA ALA A 211 18.99 4.66 1.81
C ALA A 211 18.57 3.29 2.31
N LYS A 212 18.16 3.21 3.58
CA LYS A 212 17.69 1.96 4.19
C LYS A 212 16.41 2.22 4.96
N LEU A 213 15.40 1.43 4.60
CA LEU A 213 14.12 1.31 5.29
C LEU A 213 14.25 0.23 6.35
N ASN A 214 13.84 0.53 7.56
CA ASN A 214 13.88 -0.37 8.69
C ASN A 214 12.49 -0.47 9.32
N LEU A 215 12.04 -1.71 9.46
CA LEU A 215 10.71 -2.09 9.92
C LEU A 215 10.85 -2.87 11.23
N LYS A 216 10.24 -2.38 12.31
CA LYS A 216 10.25 -3.06 13.61
C LYS A 216 8.90 -3.69 13.88
N TRP A 217 8.91 -4.94 14.29
CA TRP A 217 7.73 -5.77 14.48
C TRP A 217 7.42 -5.93 15.97
N LYS A 218 6.14 -5.78 16.33
CA LYS A 218 5.69 -5.85 17.74
C LYS A 218 5.73 -7.28 18.29
N ASN A 219 5.30 -8.24 17.47
CA ASN A 219 5.27 -9.67 17.78
C ASN A 219 5.90 -10.45 16.62
N PRO A 220 7.24 -10.55 16.56
CA PRO A 220 7.90 -11.39 15.58
C PRO A 220 7.48 -12.85 15.80
N VAL A 221 6.83 -13.46 14.81
CA VAL A 221 6.46 -14.87 14.86
C VAL A 221 7.36 -15.63 13.89
N GLY A 222 7.95 -16.74 14.36
CA GLY A 222 8.59 -17.72 13.49
C GLY A 222 7.52 -18.44 12.71
N TRP A 223 7.49 -18.22 11.41
CA TRP A 223 6.52 -18.87 10.55
C TRP A 223 7.06 -20.27 10.23
N GLY A 224 6.16 -21.26 10.13
CA GLY A 224 6.54 -22.48 9.44
C GLY A 224 6.96 -22.13 8.01
N THR A 225 7.79 -22.94 7.38
CA THR A 225 8.44 -22.71 6.07
C THR A 225 7.52 -22.34 4.88
N SER A 226 6.19 -22.27 5.07
CA SER A 226 5.19 -21.93 4.05
C SER A 226 4.69 -20.48 4.07
N ASP A 227 4.80 -19.77 5.19
CA ASP A 227 4.06 -18.51 5.37
C ASP A 227 5.00 -17.30 5.24
N ASN A 228 5.35 -16.97 3.99
CA ASN A 228 6.25 -15.87 3.69
C ASN A 228 5.50 -14.54 3.60
N MET A 229 6.07 -13.48 4.19
CA MET A 229 5.56 -12.12 4.02
C MET A 229 6.35 -11.36 2.98
N ARG A 230 5.66 -10.65 2.09
CA ARG A 230 6.23 -9.76 1.09
C ARG A 230 6.02 -8.31 1.48
N ILE A 231 7.11 -7.56 1.44
CA ILE A 231 7.17 -6.11 1.62
C ILE A 231 7.43 -5.51 0.25
N ASP A 232 6.54 -4.66 -0.24
CA ASP A 232 6.78 -3.88 -1.46
C ASP A 232 6.87 -2.39 -1.12
N VAL A 233 7.87 -1.73 -1.70
CA VAL A 233 8.06 -0.28 -1.55
C VAL A 233 7.93 0.38 -2.91
N HIS A 234 6.90 1.20 -3.05
CA HIS A 234 6.65 2.03 -4.22
C HIS A 234 7.10 3.45 -3.92
N ALA A 235 7.67 4.12 -4.92
CA ALA A 235 8.00 5.53 -4.85
C ALA A 235 7.20 6.31 -5.90
N ILE A 236 6.60 7.41 -5.46
CA ILE A 236 6.06 8.43 -6.34
C ILE A 236 7.14 9.47 -6.56
N TYR A 237 7.45 9.81 -7.80
CA TYR A 237 8.53 10.72 -8.15
C TYR A 237 8.16 11.68 -9.27
N TYR A 238 8.92 12.77 -9.38
CA TYR A 238 8.77 13.75 -10.45
C TYR A 238 9.70 13.46 -11.63
N ASN A 239 9.18 13.63 -12.84
CA ASN A 239 9.98 13.63 -14.06
C ASN A 239 9.42 14.65 -15.06
N TRP A 240 10.26 15.14 -15.97
CA TRP A 240 9.83 16.05 -17.02
C TRP A 240 9.57 15.27 -18.31
N LEU A 241 8.40 15.47 -18.88
CA LEU A 241 8.06 15.03 -20.23
C LEU A 241 8.25 16.19 -21.18
N GLN A 242 9.15 16.02 -22.14
CA GLN A 242 9.37 16.95 -23.23
C GLN A 242 8.68 16.41 -24.49
N ILE A 243 7.86 17.25 -25.13
CA ILE A 243 7.15 16.94 -26.36
C ILE A 243 7.63 17.91 -27.45
N LYS A 244 8.26 17.37 -28.49
CA LYS A 244 8.84 18.11 -29.60
C LYS A 244 8.78 17.27 -30.88
N ASP A 245 8.46 17.89 -32.01
CA ASP A 245 8.46 17.27 -33.34
C ASP A 245 7.69 15.94 -33.41
N GLY A 246 6.55 15.88 -32.71
CA GLY A 246 5.70 14.67 -32.64
C GLY A 246 6.27 13.53 -31.79
N ARG A 247 7.34 13.77 -31.01
CA ARG A 247 7.98 12.79 -30.12
C ARG A 247 7.82 13.21 -28.67
N ALA A 248 7.79 12.23 -27.79
CA ALA A 248 7.71 12.41 -26.34
C ALA A 248 8.91 11.75 -25.68
N LEU A 249 9.64 12.48 -24.84
CA LEU A 249 10.88 12.06 -24.20
C LEU A 249 10.83 12.40 -22.71
N LEU A 250 11.24 11.46 -21.86
CA LEU A 250 11.47 11.73 -20.44
C LEU A 250 12.88 12.27 -20.25
N SER A 251 13.01 13.36 -19.47
CA SER A 251 14.32 14.00 -19.27
C SER A 251 15.27 13.19 -18.40
N PHE A 252 14.75 12.36 -17.49
CA PHE A 252 15.55 11.49 -16.63
C PHE A 252 15.13 10.03 -16.84
N ALA A 253 16.11 9.16 -17.08
CA ALA A 253 15.96 7.72 -17.23
C ALA A 253 16.63 6.98 -16.06
#